data_AF-A0A6G1SI16-F1
#
_entry.id   AF-A0A6G1SI16-F1
#
_cell.length_a   1.000
_cell.length_b   1.000
_cell.length_c   1.000
_cell.angle_alpha   90.00
_cell.angle_beta   90.00
_cell.angle_gamma   90.00
#
_symmetry.space_group_name_H-M   'P 1'
#
loop_
_entity.id
_entity.type
_entity.pdbx_description
1 polymer ?
#
loop_
_entity_poly.entity_id
_entity_poly.type
_entity_poly.pdbx_seq_one_letter_code
_entity_poly.pdbx_strand_id
1 'polypeptide(L)'
;AEIIKSRGFEVEEHDVVTLDGYILTVQRIINPLIDASQRPRLKPVILQHGLMSSSVDWVINSIHVRPQKYSQAKARRLAATTDTRRGARMLARTDTVDRGRTRRLNPRSSANQNDHLVTTTGSTDSQEHPNALGFYMANEGYDVFLANSRGNAYGRRHVAMSSADSRFWAFSFDEQIKY
;
A
#
# COMPACT_ATOMS: atom_id res chain seq x y z
N ALA A 1 -10.48 7.62 9.28
CA ALA A 1 -11.70 7.17 8.58
C ALA A 1 -12.26 8.18 7.55
N GLU A 2 -12.45 9.45 7.89
CA GLU A 2 -13.23 10.41 7.08
C GLU A 2 -12.66 10.70 5.68
N ILE A 3 -11.33 10.79 5.55
CA ILE A 3 -10.67 10.98 4.24
C ILE A 3 -10.97 9.80 3.31
N ILE A 4 -10.99 8.57 3.83
CA ILE A 4 -11.30 7.37 3.03
C ILE A 4 -12.78 7.40 2.60
N LYS A 5 -13.69 7.65 3.54
CA LYS A 5 -15.14 7.71 3.28
C LYS A 5 -15.53 8.81 2.30
N SER A 6 -14.95 10.01 2.44
CA SER A 6 -15.23 11.14 1.53
C SER A 6 -14.80 10.87 0.07
N ARG A 7 -14.06 9.77 -0.17
CA ARG A 7 -13.55 9.36 -1.48
C ARG A 7 -14.39 8.24 -2.08
N GLY A 8 -15.47 7.86 -1.40
CA GLY A 8 -16.38 6.78 -1.82
C GLY A 8 -15.88 5.37 -1.46
N PHE A 9 -14.74 5.25 -0.79
CA PHE A 9 -14.29 3.98 -0.23
C PHE A 9 -14.95 3.73 1.12
N GLU A 10 -15.09 2.46 1.47
CA GLU A 10 -15.46 2.04 2.81
C GLU A 10 -14.20 1.89 3.68
N VAL A 11 -14.37 1.88 5.01
CA VAL A 11 -13.27 1.69 5.95
C VAL A 11 -13.71 0.76 7.07
N GLU A 12 -12.90 -0.25 7.34
CA GLU A 12 -12.98 -1.06 8.55
C GLU A 12 -11.88 -0.59 9.51
N GLU A 13 -12.17 -0.57 10.81
CA GLU A 13 -11.19 -0.22 11.84
C GLU A 13 -10.98 -1.44 12.75
N HIS A 14 -9.72 -1.79 12.97
CA HIS A 14 -9.33 -2.93 13.79
C HIS A 14 -8.45 -2.45 14.93
N ASP A 15 -8.82 -2.83 16.15
CA ASP A 15 -7.99 -2.58 17.32
C ASP A 15 -7.03 -3.74 17.54
N VAL A 16 -5.74 -3.45 17.44
CA VAL A 16 -4.65 -4.39 17.70
C VAL A 16 -4.09 -4.10 19.08
N VAL A 17 -4.17 -5.09 19.98
CA VAL A 17 -3.59 -5.00 21.32
C VAL A 17 -2.20 -5.61 21.30
N THR A 18 -1.19 -4.79 21.56
CA THR A 18 0.21 -5.22 21.71
C THR A 18 0.41 -5.99 23.02
N LEU A 19 1.47 -6.79 23.12
CA LEU A 19 1.72 -7.61 24.32
C LEU A 19 1.87 -6.79 25.60
N ASP A 20 2.40 -5.57 25.49
CA ASP A 20 2.56 -4.66 26.62
C ASP A 20 1.35 -3.74 26.84
N GLY A 21 0.29 -3.89 26.05
CA GLY A 21 -1.04 -3.35 26.37
C GLY A 21 -1.45 -2.08 25.60
N TYR A 22 -0.63 -1.58 24.66
CA TYR A 22 -1.05 -0.51 23.76
C TYR A 22 -2.11 -1.02 22.79
N ILE A 23 -3.11 -0.18 22.53
CA ILE A 23 -4.19 -0.44 21.58
C ILE A 23 -3.97 0.46 20.36
N LEU A 24 -3.70 -0.17 19.22
CA LEU A 24 -3.39 0.47 17.95
C LEU A 24 -4.58 0.31 17.02
N THR A 25 -5.15 1.42 16.56
CA THR A 25 -6.21 1.35 15.54
C THR A 25 -5.59 1.27 14.16
N VAL A 26 -5.82 0.15 13.48
CA VAL A 26 -5.44 -0.09 12.08
C VAL A 26 -6.67 0.18 11.22
N GLN A 27 -6.52 1.00 10.18
CA GLN A 27 -7.60 1.22 9.20
C GLN A 27 -7.40 0.34 7.98
N ARG A 28 -8.46 -0.33 7.53
CA ARG A 28 -8.47 -1.11 6.29
C ARG A 28 -9.33 -0.39 5.24
N ILE A 29 -8.76 -0.14 4.07
CA ILE A 29 -9.48 0.49 2.95
C ILE A 29 -10.28 -0.58 2.23
N ILE A 30 -11.59 -0.39 2.12
CA ILE A 30 -12.49 -1.31 1.41
C ILE A 30 -12.94 -0.64 0.11
N ASN A 31 -12.65 -1.29 -1.02
CA ASN A 31 -13.23 -0.94 -2.31
C ASN A 31 -14.61 -1.61 -2.43
N PRO A 32 -15.72 -0.85 -2.38
CA PRO A 32 -17.07 -1.42 -2.39
C PRO A 32 -17.44 -2.08 -3.73
N LEU A 33 -16.67 -1.82 -4.80
CA LEU A 33 -16.89 -2.41 -6.11
C LEU A 33 -16.25 -3.81 -6.27
N ILE A 34 -15.48 -4.26 -5.26
CA ILE A 34 -14.98 -5.63 -5.19
C ILE A 34 -15.94 -6.47 -4.35
N ASP A 35 -16.43 -7.56 -4.94
CA ASP A 35 -17.32 -8.52 -4.30
C ASP A 35 -16.71 -9.02 -2.97
N ALA A 36 -17.51 -9.02 -1.91
CA ALA A 36 -17.08 -9.46 -0.57
C ALA A 36 -16.49 -10.88 -0.57
N SER A 37 -16.99 -11.78 -1.43
CA SER A 37 -16.48 -13.15 -1.59
C SER A 37 -15.08 -13.22 -2.20
N GLN A 38 -14.63 -12.16 -2.89
CA GLN A 38 -13.29 -12.06 -3.47
C GLN A 38 -12.27 -11.48 -2.49
N ARG A 39 -12.70 -10.70 -1.49
CA ARG A 39 -11.81 -10.00 -0.53
C ARG A 39 -10.80 -10.94 0.16
N PRO A 40 -11.15 -12.15 0.63
CA PRO A 40 -10.18 -13.06 1.25
C PRO A 40 -9.08 -13.57 0.32
N ARG A 41 -9.25 -13.42 -1.00
CA ARG A 41 -8.25 -13.83 -2.01
C ARG A 41 -7.33 -12.69 -2.44
N LEU A 42 -7.66 -11.46 -2.07
CA LEU A 42 -6.82 -10.31 -2.38
C LEU A 42 -5.51 -10.41 -1.59
N LYS A 43 -4.44 -9.90 -2.18
CA LYS A 43 -3.14 -9.93 -1.53
C LYS A 43 -3.08 -8.84 -0.45
N PRO A 44 -2.83 -9.19 0.82
CA PRO A 44 -2.73 -8.20 1.88
C PRO A 44 -1.47 -7.35 1.73
N VAL A 45 -1.61 -6.06 2.00
CA VAL A 45 -0.52 -5.09 2.08
C VAL A 45 -0.71 -4.23 3.34
N ILE A 46 0.36 -4.05 4.08
CA ILE A 46 0.40 -3.16 5.24
C ILE A 46 1.26 -1.96 4.86
N LEU A 47 0.70 -0.76 5.02
CA LEU A 47 1.39 0.50 4.81
C LEU A 47 1.70 1.12 6.18
N GLN A 48 2.99 1.15 6.52
CA GLN A 48 3.49 1.69 7.78
C GLN A 48 4.07 3.09 7.54
N HIS A 49 3.61 4.07 8.31
CA HIS A 49 4.09 5.46 8.21
C HIS A 49 5.50 5.65 8.80
N GLY A 50 6.11 6.80 8.51
CA GLY A 50 7.42 7.19 9.03
C GLY A 50 7.39 7.85 10.42
N LEU A 51 8.54 8.39 10.83
CA LEU A 51 8.73 9.08 12.12
C LEU A 51 7.71 10.23 12.29
N MET A 52 7.11 10.32 13.49
CA MET A 52 6.14 11.37 13.88
C MET A 52 4.85 11.45 13.05
N SER A 53 4.56 10.47 12.20
CA SER A 53 3.40 10.50 11.30
C SER A 53 2.27 9.53 11.70
N SER A 54 1.32 9.31 10.79
CA SER A 54 0.18 8.41 10.93
C SER A 54 -0.23 7.78 9.59
N SER A 55 -1.23 6.90 9.63
CA SER A 55 -1.82 6.28 8.44
C SER A 55 -2.32 7.28 7.36
N VAL A 56 -2.51 8.55 7.70
CA VAL A 56 -3.00 9.60 6.80
C VAL A 56 -2.07 9.84 5.60
N ASP A 57 -0.77 9.61 5.73
CA ASP A 57 0.22 9.81 4.66
C ASP A 57 -0.15 9.08 3.36
N TRP A 58 -0.82 7.93 3.51
CA TRP A 58 -1.15 7.06 2.39
C TRP A 58 -2.43 7.44 1.65
N VAL A 59 -3.18 8.43 2.14
CA VAL A 59 -4.52 8.78 1.63
C VAL A 59 -4.75 10.29 1.42
N ILE A 60 -3.81 11.17 1.79
CA ILE A 60 -4.07 12.61 1.83
C ILE A 60 -4.17 13.30 0.45
N ASN A 61 -3.40 12.86 -0.55
CA ASN A 61 -3.17 13.65 -1.77
C ASN A 61 -4.25 13.53 -2.88
N SER A 62 -5.11 12.51 -2.86
CA SER A 62 -5.94 12.18 -4.04
C SER A 62 -7.36 12.74 -4.00
N ILE A 63 -7.57 14.07 -4.02
CA ILE A 63 -8.88 14.77 -3.85
C ILE A 63 -10.06 14.21 -4.69
N HIS A 64 -9.77 13.70 -5.89
CA HIS A 64 -10.81 13.26 -6.82
C HIS A 64 -10.90 11.74 -7.01
N VAL A 65 -10.08 10.95 -6.31
CA VAL A 65 -10.13 9.48 -6.48
C VAL A 65 -11.49 8.92 -6.05
N ARG A 66 -11.94 7.92 -6.80
CA ARG A 66 -13.13 7.12 -6.54
C ARG A 66 -12.81 5.63 -6.67
N PRO A 67 -13.60 4.74 -6.06
CA PRO A 67 -13.45 3.30 -6.27
C PRO A 67 -13.59 2.95 -7.74
N GLN A 68 -12.73 2.06 -8.22
CA GLN A 68 -12.77 1.53 -9.58
C GLN A 68 -12.98 0.02 -9.57
N LYS A 69 -13.64 -0.50 -10.61
CA LYS A 69 -13.79 -1.94 -10.79
C LYS A 69 -12.44 -2.57 -11.09
N TYR A 70 -12.06 -3.53 -10.27
CA TYR A 70 -10.86 -4.33 -10.50
C TYR A 70 -11.08 -5.30 -11.67
N SER A 71 -10.25 -5.20 -12.71
CA SER A 71 -10.34 -6.12 -13.86
C SER A 71 -9.94 -7.54 -13.46
N GLN A 72 -10.83 -8.51 -13.67
CA GLN A 72 -10.53 -9.93 -13.42
C GLN A 72 -9.36 -10.46 -14.26
N ALA A 73 -9.09 -9.89 -15.43
CA ALA A 73 -7.91 -10.23 -16.22
C ALA A 73 -6.61 -9.84 -15.51
N LYS A 74 -6.63 -8.72 -14.78
CA LYS A 74 -5.52 -8.25 -13.94
C LYS A 74 -5.35 -9.12 -12.70
N ALA A 75 -6.47 -9.53 -12.08
CA ALA A 75 -6.51 -10.52 -10.98
C ALA A 75 -5.79 -11.82 -11.33
N ARG A 76 -6.13 -12.40 -12.49
CA ARG A 76 -5.55 -13.65 -12.98
C ARG A 76 -4.04 -13.55 -13.21
N ARG A 77 -3.55 -12.40 -13.70
CA ARG A 77 -2.10 -12.14 -13.90
C ARG A 77 -1.34 -12.03 -12.57
N LEU A 78 -1.90 -11.35 -11.57
CA LEU A 78 -1.28 -11.25 -10.23
C LEU A 78 -1.25 -12.60 -9.51
N ALA A 79 -2.31 -13.41 -9.64
CA ALA A 79 -2.34 -14.75 -9.09
C ALA A 79 -1.26 -15.65 -9.71
N ALA A 80 -1.11 -15.62 -11.05
CA ALA A 80 -0.16 -16.45 -11.78
C ALA A 80 1.31 -16.15 -11.42
N THR A 81 1.69 -14.88 -11.22
CA THR A 81 3.07 -14.49 -10.88
C THR A 81 3.48 -14.90 -9.46
N THR A 82 2.51 -15.04 -8.56
CA THR A 82 2.77 -15.46 -7.16
C THR A 82 3.04 -16.97 -7.09
N ASP A 83 2.39 -17.76 -7.96
CA ASP A 83 2.56 -19.20 -8.03
C ASP A 83 3.93 -19.60 -8.63
N THR A 84 4.40 -18.86 -9.64
CA THR A 84 5.72 -19.10 -10.25
C THR A 84 6.88 -18.88 -9.25
N ARG A 85 6.74 -17.93 -8.30
CA ARG A 85 7.75 -17.71 -7.25
C ARG A 85 7.74 -18.80 -6.16
N ARG A 86 6.60 -19.44 -5.90
CA ARG A 86 6.54 -20.63 -5.02
C ARG A 86 7.19 -21.84 -5.68
N GLY A 87 6.98 -22.05 -6.98
CA GLY A 87 7.67 -23.09 -7.75
C GLY A 87 9.18 -22.88 -7.87
N ALA A 88 9.63 -21.63 -8.08
CA ALA A 88 11.05 -21.31 -8.20
C ALA A 88 11.85 -21.50 -6.89
N ARG A 89 11.21 -21.44 -5.72
CA ARG A 89 11.87 -21.69 -4.42
C ARG A 89 12.10 -23.18 -4.14
N MET A 90 11.45 -24.08 -4.90
CA MET A 90 11.59 -25.54 -4.74
C MET A 90 12.69 -26.14 -5.64
N LEU A 91 13.18 -25.40 -6.63
CA LEU A 91 14.14 -25.89 -7.64
C LEU A 91 15.55 -25.29 -7.52
N ALA A 92 15.82 -24.42 -6.54
CA ALA A 92 17.16 -23.88 -6.30
C ALA A 92 17.98 -24.79 -5.38
N ARG A 93 18.22 -26.04 -5.80
CA ARG A 93 19.25 -26.93 -5.26
C ARG A 93 19.61 -27.98 -6.31
N THR A 94 20.42 -27.57 -7.29
CA THR A 94 21.40 -28.41 -8.01
C THR A 94 22.21 -27.52 -8.97
N ASP A 95 23.52 -27.50 -8.70
CA ASP A 95 24.66 -27.45 -9.62
C ASP A 95 25.02 -26.18 -10.43
N THR A 96 26.10 -25.57 -9.91
CA THR A 96 27.35 -25.11 -10.55
C THR A 96 27.58 -25.25 -12.06
N VAL A 97 28.10 -24.12 -12.61
CA VAL A 97 29.06 -23.93 -13.72
C VAL A 97 28.53 -24.06 -15.17
N ASP A 98 28.45 -22.91 -15.87
CA ASP A 98 29.03 -22.78 -17.22
C ASP A 98 29.35 -21.30 -17.58
N ARG A 99 30.37 -21.15 -18.43
CA ARG A 99 31.15 -19.97 -18.77
C ARG A 99 30.53 -19.15 -19.91
N GLY A 100 30.71 -17.82 -19.82
CA GLY A 100 31.09 -16.90 -20.90
C GLY A 100 30.33 -16.86 -22.23
N ARG A 101 29.69 -15.70 -22.53
CA ARG A 101 29.74 -15.11 -23.89
C ARG A 101 29.42 -13.62 -23.89
N THR A 102 30.15 -12.90 -24.75
CA THR A 102 30.26 -11.44 -24.85
C THR A 102 29.35 -10.81 -25.92
N ARG A 103 29.08 -9.51 -25.72
CA ARG A 103 28.78 -8.41 -26.67
C ARG A 103 27.45 -8.42 -27.46
N ARG A 104 26.73 -7.29 -27.37
CA ARG A 104 26.85 -6.14 -28.32
C ARG A 104 26.11 -4.90 -27.80
N LEU A 105 26.82 -3.76 -27.76
CA LEU A 105 26.27 -2.41 -27.65
C LEU A 105 26.08 -1.84 -29.07
N ASN A 106 25.08 -0.99 -29.26
CA ASN A 106 25.03 -0.02 -30.37
C ASN A 106 24.10 1.17 -30.02
N PRO A 107 24.17 2.31 -30.73
CA PRO A 107 24.51 3.60 -30.12
C PRO A 107 23.37 4.64 -30.15
N ARG A 108 23.62 5.76 -29.46
CA ARG A 108 22.77 6.96 -29.38
C ARG A 108 22.59 7.64 -30.74
N SER A 109 21.38 8.16 -31.00
CA SER A 109 21.10 9.19 -32.00
C SER A 109 20.38 10.37 -31.36
N SER A 110 20.93 11.57 -31.54
CA SER A 110 20.40 12.87 -31.14
C SER A 110 19.52 13.48 -32.24
N ALA A 111 18.37 14.06 -31.88
CA ALA A 111 17.67 15.14 -32.59
C ALA A 111 16.62 15.66 -31.59
N ASN A 112 16.63 16.88 -31.08
CA ASN A 112 16.57 18.24 -31.61
C ASN A 112 15.25 18.89 -31.11
N GLN A 113 15.37 20.17 -30.79
CA GLN A 113 14.55 21.01 -29.93
C GLN A 113 13.16 21.36 -30.49
N ASN A 114 12.25 21.60 -29.54
CA ASN A 114 11.12 22.54 -29.51
C ASN A 114 10.22 22.65 -30.76
N ASP A 115 8.95 22.28 -30.61
CA ASP A 115 7.84 23.24 -30.73
C ASP A 115 6.48 22.64 -30.39
N HIS A 116 5.55 23.55 -30.05
CA HIS A 116 4.08 23.43 -30.04
C HIS A 116 3.36 23.33 -28.68
N LEU A 117 3.09 24.52 -28.14
CA LEU A 117 1.74 25.04 -27.86
C LEU A 117 0.73 24.01 -27.30
N VAL A 118 0.59 23.96 -25.97
CA VAL A 118 -0.49 23.20 -25.31
C VAL A 118 -1.78 24.00 -25.39
N THR A 119 -2.54 23.77 -26.47
CA THR A 119 -3.94 24.16 -26.57
C THR A 119 -4.75 23.21 -25.69
N THR A 120 -5.37 23.74 -24.64
CA THR A 120 -6.37 23.04 -23.82
C THR A 120 -7.57 22.65 -24.67
N THR A 121 -7.64 21.39 -25.09
CA THR A 121 -8.88 20.72 -25.51
C THR A 121 -9.05 19.48 -24.65
N GLY A 122 -10.21 19.37 -23.99
CA GLY A 122 -10.51 18.31 -23.04
C GLY A 122 -10.41 16.93 -23.68
N SER A 123 -9.43 16.14 -23.24
CA SER A 123 -9.37 14.71 -23.49
C SER A 123 -10.15 13.98 -22.39
N THR A 124 -11.25 13.36 -22.80
CA THR A 124 -11.76 12.18 -22.12
C THR A 124 -10.70 11.08 -22.29
N ASP A 125 -10.32 10.41 -21.19
CA ASP A 125 -9.37 9.27 -21.15
C ASP A 125 -7.89 9.54 -20.81
N SER A 126 -7.61 10.47 -19.89
CA SER A 126 -6.48 10.23 -18.97
C SER A 126 -7.03 9.61 -17.69
N GLN A 127 -6.83 8.31 -17.51
CA GLN A 127 -6.96 7.67 -16.20
C GLN A 127 -5.91 8.30 -15.28
N GLU A 128 -6.22 9.44 -14.67
CA GLU A 128 -5.38 10.02 -13.63
C GLU A 128 -5.26 8.98 -12.52
N HIS A 129 -4.06 8.40 -12.40
CA HIS A 129 -3.78 7.47 -11.32
C HIS A 129 -3.82 8.25 -10.01
N PRO A 130 -4.50 7.72 -8.97
CA PRO A 130 -4.49 8.38 -7.67
C PRO A 130 -3.06 8.53 -7.17
N ASN A 131 -2.69 9.76 -6.85
CA ASN A 131 -1.40 10.16 -6.26
C ASN A 131 -1.26 9.82 -4.77
N ALA A 132 -2.13 8.94 -4.24
CA ALA A 132 -2.09 8.43 -2.89
C ALA A 132 -2.08 6.90 -2.93
N LEU A 133 -1.02 6.32 -2.37
CA LEU A 133 -0.67 4.91 -2.52
C LEU A 133 -1.77 3.97 -2.02
N GLY A 134 -2.44 4.33 -0.92
CA GLY A 134 -3.50 3.51 -0.34
C GLY A 134 -4.69 3.32 -1.30
N PHE A 135 -5.16 4.40 -1.93
CA PHE A 135 -6.25 4.33 -2.90
C PHE A 135 -5.83 3.64 -4.20
N TYR A 136 -4.61 3.89 -4.65
CA TYR A 136 -4.05 3.18 -5.80
C TYR A 136 -4.09 1.66 -5.57
N MET A 137 -3.51 1.18 -4.48
CA MET A 137 -3.48 -0.25 -4.16
C MET A 137 -4.88 -0.87 -3.99
N ALA A 138 -5.83 -0.15 -3.39
CA ALA A 138 -7.21 -0.65 -3.24
C ALA A 138 -7.92 -0.81 -4.60
N ASN A 139 -7.69 0.10 -5.55
CA ASN A 139 -8.20 -0.03 -6.92
C ASN A 139 -7.47 -1.10 -7.73
N GLU A 140 -6.22 -1.38 -7.38
CA GLU A 140 -5.39 -2.43 -7.96
C GLU A 140 -5.68 -3.84 -7.40
N GLY A 141 -6.71 -3.98 -6.55
CA GLY A 141 -7.16 -5.27 -6.03
C GLY A 141 -6.27 -5.83 -4.91
N TYR A 142 -5.58 -4.96 -4.17
CA TYR A 142 -4.92 -5.34 -2.93
C TYR A 142 -5.87 -5.19 -1.74
N ASP A 143 -5.62 -5.96 -0.69
CA ASP A 143 -6.27 -5.79 0.60
C ASP A 143 -5.41 -4.87 1.48
N VAL A 144 -5.81 -3.61 1.62
CA VAL A 144 -4.95 -2.54 2.10
C VAL A 144 -5.22 -2.21 3.56
N PHE A 145 -4.21 -2.40 4.40
CA PHE A 145 -4.19 -2.02 5.81
C PHE A 145 -3.24 -0.85 6.03
N LEU A 146 -3.69 0.17 6.75
CA LEU A 146 -2.92 1.34 7.15
C LEU A 146 -2.61 1.20 8.63
N ALA A 147 -1.37 0.84 8.94
CA ALA A 147 -0.91 0.61 10.29
C ALA A 147 -0.57 1.93 10.98
N ASN A 148 -0.71 1.94 12.30
CA ASN A 148 -0.38 3.07 13.16
C ASN A 148 0.53 2.63 14.30
N SER A 149 1.46 3.50 14.66
CA SER A 149 2.34 3.30 15.81
C SER A 149 1.73 3.81 17.11
N ARG A 150 2.12 3.17 18.22
CA ARG A 150 1.88 3.68 19.58
C ARG A 150 2.32 5.14 19.70
N GLY A 151 1.53 5.93 20.42
CA GLY A 151 1.77 7.36 20.64
C GLY A 151 1.29 8.32 19.55
N ASN A 152 1.03 7.85 18.32
CA ASN A 152 0.42 8.70 17.29
C ASN A 152 -1.09 8.90 17.54
N ALA A 153 -1.76 9.70 16.71
CA ALA A 153 -3.19 10.03 16.88
C ALA A 153 -4.13 8.80 17.01
N TYR A 154 -3.73 7.64 16.46
CA TYR A 154 -4.51 6.39 16.45
C TYR A 154 -3.90 5.30 17.35
N GLY A 155 -2.87 5.63 18.14
CA GLY A 155 -2.15 4.72 19.04
C GLY A 155 -2.03 5.26 20.47
N ARG A 156 -2.94 6.13 20.90
CA ARG A 156 -2.93 6.79 22.23
C ARG A 156 -3.80 6.11 23.30
N ARG A 157 -4.10 4.83 23.12
CA ARG A 157 -4.89 4.03 24.07
C ARG A 157 -4.06 2.89 24.64
N HIS A 158 -4.37 2.51 25.87
CA HIS A 158 -3.73 1.42 26.58
C HIS A 158 -4.75 0.73 27.48
N VAL A 159 -4.60 -0.58 27.69
CA VAL A 159 -5.54 -1.38 28.51
C VAL A 159 -5.59 -0.96 29.98
N ALA A 160 -4.48 -0.40 30.50
CA ALA A 160 -4.31 -0.09 31.92
C ALA A 160 -3.80 1.33 32.23
N MET A 161 -3.35 2.08 31.22
CA MET A 161 -2.69 3.38 31.43
C MET A 161 -3.45 4.49 30.71
N SER A 162 -3.52 5.67 31.34
CA SER A 162 -3.97 6.89 30.67
C SER A 162 -2.80 7.53 29.92
N SER A 163 -3.07 8.21 28.80
CA SER A 163 -2.05 9.01 28.11
C SER A 163 -1.54 10.21 28.91
N ALA A 164 -2.14 10.51 30.07
CA ALA A 164 -1.64 11.49 31.04
C ALA A 164 -0.52 10.92 31.94
N ASP A 165 -0.37 9.60 32.01
CA ASP A 165 0.69 8.93 32.78
C ASP A 165 2.02 8.99 32.00
N SER A 166 3.12 9.36 32.65
CA SER A 166 4.43 9.39 32.00
C SER A 166 4.90 8.01 31.53
N ARG A 167 4.48 6.94 32.21
CA ARG A 167 4.78 5.54 31.82
C ARG A 167 4.15 5.17 30.48
N PHE A 168 3.04 5.81 30.10
CA PHE A 168 2.44 5.64 28.79
C PHE A 168 3.40 6.06 27.66
N TRP A 169 4.35 6.95 27.93
CA TRP A 169 5.29 7.48 26.93
C TRP A 169 6.67 6.86 27.02
N ALA A 170 6.87 5.87 27.91
CA ALA A 170 8.15 5.21 28.13
C ALA A 170 8.38 4.09 27.08
N PHE A 171 8.49 4.46 25.80
CA PHE A 171 8.82 3.56 24.70
C PHE A 171 9.69 4.27 23.65
N SER A 172 10.39 3.49 22.83
CA SER A 172 11.14 3.96 21.67
C SER A 172 10.70 3.23 20.39
N PHE A 173 11.51 3.29 19.33
CA PHE A 173 11.32 2.40 18.18
C PHE A 173 11.54 0.93 18.54
N ASP A 174 12.32 0.63 19.58
CA ASP A 174 12.62 -0.72 20.02
C ASP A 174 11.32 -1.49 20.35
N GLU A 175 10.43 -0.90 21.16
CA GLU A 175 9.12 -1.50 21.45
C GLU A 175 8.19 -1.55 20.23
N GLN A 176 8.35 -0.65 19.26
CA GLN A 176 7.56 -0.66 18.03
C GLN A 176 7.92 -1.81 17.10
N ILE A 177 9.19 -2.21 17.03
CA ILE A 177 9.65 -3.31 16.17
C ILE A 177 9.70 -4.66 16.88
N LYS A 178 9.50 -4.67 18.20
CA LYS A 178 9.57 -5.87 19.04
C LYS A 178 8.45 -6.88 18.73
N TYR A 179 7.34 -6.41 18.18
CA TYR A 179 6.11 -7.19 17.89
C TYR A 179 5.57 -6.83 16.51
#